data_AF-A0A4S9XPN1-F1
#
_entry.id   AF-A0A4S9XPN1-F1
#
_cell.length_a   1.000
_cell.length_b   1.000
_cell.length_c   1.000
_cell.angle_alpha   90.00
_cell.angle_beta   90.00
_cell.angle_gamma   90.00
#
_symmetry.space_group_name_H-M   'P 1'
#
loop_
_entity.id
_entity.type
_entity.pdbx_description
1 polymer ?
#
loop_
_entity_poly.entity_id
_entity_poly.type
_entity_poly.pdbx_seq_one_letter_code
_entity_poly.pdbx_strand_id
1 'polypeptide(L)'
;MVASDAPPTLYGLGTIPKELYGVSISLLVITWSAALSRAYVRGYVLRSVGWDDWTLIPAQLCYTVQCAYIIRMAQMKMNPDKNSNIRSISQLVTNLVAFAGIYALTCILLKLSLGLFFLRIITERWQRNVIYVGILINTLYGITYFGLCTFGCGHPAKYLLRITLKQCISIDRVIIPASYVFTGFNAVMDWIMALLPITTIWHLNMPKMTKFWAYSLMVLGGTGSIVSLIRSAFVKSLEPDVNFFKNTGKLAFYSHIEP
;
A
#
# COMPACT_ATOMS: atom_id res chain seq x y z
N MET A 1 10.67 34.57 -17.50
CA MET A 1 11.40 34.52 -18.77
C MET A 1 11.21 33.13 -19.36
N VAL A 2 10.51 33.10 -20.50
CA VAL A 2 10.28 32.03 -21.48
C VAL A 2 10.63 30.61 -21.05
N ALA A 3 9.59 29.83 -20.73
CA ALA A 3 9.62 28.38 -20.67
C ALA A 3 9.94 27.84 -22.07
N SER A 4 11.06 27.15 -22.21
CA SER A 4 11.37 26.37 -23.39
C SER A 4 10.62 25.04 -23.28
N ASP A 5 9.61 24.86 -24.11
CA ASP A 5 8.84 23.63 -24.29
C ASP A 5 9.72 22.50 -24.82
N ALA A 6 10.39 21.78 -23.92
CA ALA A 6 10.93 20.46 -24.18
C ALA A 6 9.94 19.41 -23.65
N PRO A 7 9.53 18.41 -24.45
CA PRO A 7 8.75 17.29 -23.92
C PRO A 7 9.56 16.64 -22.78
N PRO A 8 8.94 16.23 -21.66
CA PRO A 8 9.66 15.64 -20.54
C PRO A 8 10.38 14.38 -21.02
N THR A 9 11.68 14.49 -21.26
CA THR A 9 12.52 13.38 -21.70
C THR A 9 12.79 12.47 -20.52
N LEU A 10 12.68 11.15 -20.75
CA LEU A 10 12.96 10.07 -19.78
C LEU A 10 14.34 10.18 -19.10
N TYR A 11 15.25 10.98 -19.65
CA TYR A 11 16.62 11.18 -19.18
C TYR A 11 16.72 12.06 -17.92
N GLY A 12 15.76 12.96 -17.67
CA GLY A 12 15.72 13.80 -16.46
C GLY A 12 15.10 13.13 -15.22
N LEU A 13 14.63 11.88 -15.34
CA LEU A 13 13.66 11.26 -14.42
C LEU A 13 14.22 10.55 -13.16
N GLY A 14 15.50 10.76 -12.80
CA GLY A 14 16.13 10.27 -11.57
C GLY A 14 16.44 8.76 -11.54
N THR A 15 17.48 8.40 -10.76
CA THR A 15 18.20 7.10 -10.72
C THR A 15 17.52 5.95 -9.96
N ILE A 16 16.25 6.08 -9.58
CA ILE A 16 15.55 5.15 -8.67
C ILE A 16 15.11 3.78 -9.28
N PRO A 17 15.06 3.52 -10.61
CA PRO A 17 14.35 2.32 -11.12
C PRO A 17 15.07 0.98 -10.88
N LYS A 18 16.41 0.96 -10.71
CA LYS A 18 17.17 -0.28 -10.49
C LYS A 18 17.02 -0.81 -9.06
N GLU A 19 17.08 0.08 -8.07
CA GLU A 19 16.90 -0.29 -6.66
C GLU A 19 15.48 -0.76 -6.40
N LEU A 20 14.48 -0.05 -6.97
CA LEU A 20 13.08 -0.40 -6.82
C LEU A 20 12.76 -1.79 -7.40
N TYR A 21 13.35 -2.15 -8.54
CA TYR A 21 13.22 -3.48 -9.13
C TYR A 21 13.77 -4.59 -8.22
N GLY A 22 14.98 -4.40 -7.68
CA GLY A 22 15.60 -5.38 -6.79
C GLY A 22 14.81 -5.57 -5.51
N VAL A 23 14.42 -4.47 -4.85
CA VAL A 23 13.63 -4.50 -3.62
C VAL A 23 12.28 -5.18 -3.82
N SER A 24 11.60 -4.93 -4.95
CA SER A 24 10.32 -5.58 -5.21
C SER A 24 10.41 -7.09 -5.35
N ILE A 25 11.45 -7.62 -5.99
CA ILE A 25 11.65 -9.06 -6.09
C ILE A 25 11.97 -9.64 -4.71
N SER A 26 12.86 -9.01 -3.96
CA SER A 26 13.24 -9.48 -2.62
C SER A 26 12.04 -9.53 -1.67
N LEU A 27 11.25 -8.46 -1.60
CA LEU A 27 10.06 -8.41 -0.74
C LEU A 27 8.99 -9.41 -1.19
N LEU A 28 8.80 -9.60 -2.50
CA LEU A 28 7.86 -10.60 -3.02
C LEU A 28 8.23 -12.02 -2.59
N VAL A 29 9.51 -12.38 -2.65
CA VAL A 29 9.99 -13.70 -2.21
C VAL A 29 9.76 -13.88 -0.71
N ILE A 30 10.07 -12.85 0.09
CA ILE A 30 9.89 -12.86 1.54
C ILE A 30 8.40 -13.03 1.89
N THR A 31 7.50 -12.23 1.32
CA THR A 31 6.07 -12.31 1.64
C THR A 31 5.45 -13.63 1.22
N TRP A 32 5.83 -14.20 0.08
CA TRP A 32 5.35 -15.52 -0.34
C TRP A 32 5.84 -16.64 0.58
N SER A 33 7.10 -16.59 1.00
CA SER A 33 7.64 -17.57 1.95
C SER A 33 6.90 -17.50 3.30
N ALA A 34 6.59 -16.29 3.77
CA ALA A 34 5.79 -16.07 4.97
C ALA A 34 4.33 -16.56 4.81
N ALA A 35 3.69 -16.30 3.66
CA ALA A 35 2.33 -16.74 3.38
C ALA A 35 2.24 -18.28 3.30
N LEU A 36 3.20 -18.93 2.64
CA LEU A 36 3.28 -20.38 2.52
C LEU A 36 3.55 -21.05 3.85
N SER A 37 4.48 -20.53 4.65
CA SER A 37 4.75 -21.07 5.99
C SER A 37 3.52 -20.93 6.91
N ARG A 38 2.81 -19.80 6.85
CA ARG A 38 1.55 -19.62 7.58
C ARG A 38 0.48 -20.60 7.11
N ALA A 39 0.32 -20.79 5.81
CA ALA A 39 -0.62 -21.75 5.24
C ALA A 39 -0.30 -23.19 5.66
N TYR A 40 0.98 -23.58 5.67
CA TYR A 40 1.43 -24.89 6.12
C TYR A 40 1.15 -25.10 7.61
N VAL A 41 1.55 -24.16 8.47
CA VAL A 41 1.32 -24.26 9.92
C VAL A 41 -0.18 -24.31 10.22
N ARG A 42 -1.02 -23.54 9.55
CA ARG A 42 -2.46 -23.51 9.85
C ARG A 42 -3.27 -24.62 9.20
N GLY A 43 -2.95 -24.99 7.97
CA GLY A 43 -3.62 -26.06 7.25
C GLY A 43 -3.23 -27.44 7.77
N TYR A 44 -1.93 -27.66 8.01
CA TYR A 44 -1.41 -28.99 8.32
C TYR A 44 -1.12 -29.19 9.82
N VAL A 45 -0.40 -28.25 10.45
CA VAL A 45 0.05 -28.41 11.86
C VAL A 45 -1.08 -28.15 12.85
N LEU A 46 -1.75 -26.99 12.73
CA LEU A 46 -2.81 -26.58 13.65
C LEU A 46 -4.21 -27.02 13.19
N ARG A 47 -4.36 -27.46 11.93
CA ARG A 47 -5.63 -27.84 11.28
C ARG A 47 -6.79 -26.87 11.59
N SER A 48 -6.47 -25.59 11.59
CA SER A 48 -7.34 -24.53 12.06
C SER A 48 -7.36 -23.39 11.03
N VAL A 49 -7.89 -23.71 9.85
CA VAL A 49 -8.12 -22.72 8.79
C VAL A 49 -9.30 -21.85 9.19
N GLY A 50 -9.03 -20.56 9.40
CA GLY A 50 -10.07 -19.58 9.72
C GLY A 50 -10.44 -18.72 8.52
N TRP A 51 -11.51 -17.93 8.66
CA TRP A 51 -11.86 -16.87 7.70
C TRP A 51 -10.72 -15.85 7.50
N ASP A 52 -9.87 -15.65 8.51
CA ASP A 52 -8.62 -14.86 8.42
C ASP A 52 -7.71 -15.33 7.27
N ASP A 53 -7.51 -16.64 7.14
CA ASP A 53 -6.59 -17.19 6.14
C ASP A 53 -7.13 -17.01 4.71
N TRP A 54 -8.46 -17.04 4.56
CA TRP A 54 -9.13 -16.74 3.28
C TRP A 54 -9.02 -15.28 2.89
N THR A 55 -8.99 -14.34 3.85
CA THR A 55 -8.78 -12.91 3.57
C THR A 55 -7.33 -12.55 3.29
N LEU A 56 -6.37 -13.36 3.73
CA LEU A 56 -4.95 -13.14 3.48
C LEU A 56 -4.54 -13.48 2.03
N ILE A 57 -5.16 -14.50 1.43
CA ILE A 57 -4.90 -14.89 0.03
C ILE A 57 -5.12 -13.72 -0.95
N PRO A 58 -6.30 -13.05 -0.98
CA PRO A 58 -6.51 -11.93 -1.88
C PRO A 58 -5.60 -10.73 -1.55
N ALA A 59 -5.22 -10.55 -0.28
CA ALA A 59 -4.22 -9.53 0.10
C ALA A 59 -2.87 -9.81 -0.57
N GLN A 60 -2.39 -11.06 -0.47
CA GLN A 60 -1.13 -11.48 -1.09
C GLN A 60 -1.19 -11.37 -2.62
N LEU A 61 -2.32 -11.73 -3.25
CA LEU A 61 -2.53 -11.55 -4.69
C LEU A 61 -2.54 -10.07 -5.10
N CYS A 62 -3.15 -9.19 -4.31
CA CYS A 62 -3.08 -7.74 -4.60
C CYS A 62 -1.64 -7.23 -4.50
N TYR A 63 -0.88 -7.69 -3.50
CA TYR A 63 0.53 -7.36 -3.35
C TYR A 63 1.39 -7.88 -4.51
N THR A 64 1.15 -9.08 -5.03
CA THR A 64 1.88 -9.58 -6.21
C THR A 64 1.61 -8.73 -7.45
N VAL A 65 0.35 -8.34 -7.65
CA VAL A 65 -0.06 -7.46 -8.75
C VAL A 65 0.61 -6.09 -8.59
N GLN A 66 0.68 -5.56 -7.37
CA GLN A 66 1.39 -4.31 -7.07
C GLN A 66 2.88 -4.40 -7.47
N CYS A 67 3.57 -5.49 -7.11
CA CYS A 67 4.96 -5.75 -7.50
C CYS A 67 5.11 -5.78 -9.02
N ALA A 68 4.18 -6.42 -9.73
CA ALA A 68 4.20 -6.52 -11.19
C ALA A 68 4.10 -5.14 -11.86
N TYR A 69 3.26 -4.24 -11.34
CA TYR A 69 3.18 -2.87 -11.84
C TYR A 69 4.48 -2.09 -11.62
N ILE A 70 5.09 -2.20 -10.43
CA ILE A 70 6.39 -1.58 -10.15
C ILE A 70 7.47 -2.08 -11.11
N ILE A 71 7.59 -3.41 -11.26
CA ILE A 71 8.57 -4.04 -12.15
C ILE A 71 8.38 -3.55 -13.58
N ARG A 72 7.13 -3.51 -14.06
CA ARG A 72 6.81 -3.05 -15.41
C ARG A 72 7.18 -1.57 -15.62
N MET A 73 6.91 -0.71 -14.63
CA MET A 73 7.32 0.69 -14.68
C MET A 73 8.84 0.86 -14.66
N ALA A 74 9.55 0.07 -13.85
CA ALA A 74 11.01 0.07 -13.79
C ALA A 74 11.63 -0.35 -15.13
N GLN A 75 11.11 -1.41 -15.77
CA GLN A 75 11.57 -1.89 -17.07
C GLN A 75 11.34 -0.87 -18.19
N MET A 76 10.22 -0.14 -18.17
CA MET A 76 9.96 0.93 -19.14
C MET A 76 10.99 2.06 -19.03
N LYS A 77 11.38 2.43 -17.81
CA LYS A 77 12.40 3.45 -17.55
C LYS A 77 13.82 3.00 -17.92
N MET A 78 14.14 1.72 -17.77
CA MET A 78 15.48 1.19 -18.10
C MET A 78 15.77 1.15 -19.61
N ASN A 79 14.73 1.18 -20.46
CA ASN A 79 14.87 1.18 -21.93
C ASN A 79 14.25 2.44 -22.55
N PRO A 80 14.80 3.64 -22.31
CA PRO A 80 14.18 4.89 -22.73
C PRO A 80 14.11 5.04 -24.25
N ASP A 81 15.09 4.53 -24.99
CA ASP A 81 15.19 4.68 -26.46
C ASP A 81 14.10 3.94 -27.23
N LYS A 82 13.55 2.85 -26.65
CA LYS A 82 12.41 2.12 -27.22
C LYS A 82 11.04 2.69 -26.78
N ASN A 83 11.01 3.51 -25.74
CA ASN A 83 9.79 3.93 -25.03
C ASN A 83 9.63 5.45 -24.93
N SER A 84 10.27 6.22 -25.80
CA SER A 84 10.12 7.69 -25.87
C SER A 84 8.81 8.16 -26.51
N ASN A 85 7.97 7.22 -26.98
CA ASN A 85 6.73 7.55 -27.67
C ASN A 85 5.61 7.97 -26.70
N ILE A 86 4.68 8.81 -27.15
CA ILE A 86 3.53 9.32 -26.37
C ILE A 86 2.70 8.16 -25.76
N ARG A 87 2.66 7.02 -26.46
CA ARG A 87 2.00 5.79 -26.00
C ARG A 87 2.64 5.21 -24.73
N SER A 88 3.96 5.25 -24.60
CA SER A 88 4.68 4.72 -23.43
C SER A 88 4.48 5.61 -22.20
N ILE A 89 4.38 6.94 -22.40
CA ILE A 89 4.02 7.88 -21.32
C ILE A 89 2.59 7.59 -20.82
N SER A 90 1.65 7.37 -21.74
CA SER A 90 0.27 6.98 -21.39
C SER A 90 0.22 5.69 -20.57
N GLN A 91 0.99 4.67 -20.98
CA GLN A 91 1.08 3.41 -20.24
C GLN A 91 1.69 3.61 -18.84
N LEU A 92 2.71 4.47 -18.70
CA LEU A 92 3.34 4.74 -17.41
C LEU A 92 2.37 5.42 -16.43
N VAL A 93 1.60 6.41 -16.90
CA VAL A 93 0.57 7.07 -16.08
C VAL A 93 -0.53 6.09 -15.67
N THR A 94 -1.02 5.27 -16.60
CA THR A 94 -2.05 4.26 -16.29
C THR A 94 -1.56 3.23 -15.27
N ASN A 95 -0.30 2.77 -15.37
CA ASN A 95 0.29 1.85 -14.41
C ASN A 95 0.46 2.49 -13.02
N LEU A 96 0.78 3.78 -12.94
CA LEU A 96 0.90 4.50 -11.68
C LEU A 96 -0.45 4.60 -10.95
N VAL A 97 -1.52 4.88 -11.70
CA VAL A 97 -2.88 4.95 -11.15
C VAL A 97 -3.37 3.58 -10.69
N ALA A 98 -3.13 2.55 -11.52
CA ALA A 98 -3.45 1.17 -11.15
C ALA A 98 -2.69 0.74 -9.89
N PHE A 99 -1.41 1.07 -9.79
CA PHE A 99 -0.58 0.83 -8.61
C PHE A 99 -1.18 1.49 -7.36
N ALA A 100 -1.57 2.76 -7.42
CA ALA A 100 -2.15 3.48 -6.28
C ALA A 100 -3.49 2.85 -5.82
N GLY A 101 -4.34 2.43 -6.77
CA GLY A 101 -5.58 1.72 -6.45
C GLY A 101 -5.33 0.37 -5.79
N ILE A 102 -4.45 -0.45 -6.37
CA ILE A 102 -4.13 -1.78 -5.83
C ILE A 102 -3.43 -1.69 -4.48
N TYR A 103 -2.59 -0.67 -4.26
CA TYR A 103 -2.04 -0.36 -2.94
C TYR A 103 -3.14 -0.14 -1.90
N ALA A 104 -4.14 0.70 -2.20
CA ALA A 104 -5.26 0.92 -1.29
C ALA A 104 -6.00 -0.39 -0.95
N LEU A 105 -6.28 -1.23 -1.96
CA LEU A 105 -6.90 -2.55 -1.75
C LEU A 105 -6.03 -3.47 -0.89
N THR A 106 -4.72 -3.49 -1.14
CA THR A 106 -3.76 -4.32 -0.39
C THR A 106 -3.77 -3.94 1.09
N CYS A 107 -3.70 -2.64 1.41
CA CYS A 107 -3.76 -2.15 2.79
C CYS A 107 -5.08 -2.53 3.49
N ILE A 108 -6.22 -2.42 2.78
CA ILE A 108 -7.53 -2.79 3.34
C ILE A 108 -7.59 -4.29 3.66
N LEU A 109 -7.22 -5.14 2.70
CA LEU A 109 -7.29 -6.59 2.85
C LEU A 109 -6.33 -7.10 3.93
N LEU A 110 -5.12 -6.53 4.01
CA LEU A 110 -4.17 -6.85 5.08
C LEU A 110 -4.73 -6.50 6.46
N LYS A 111 -5.30 -5.30 6.63
CA LYS A 111 -5.89 -4.90 7.91
C LYS A 111 -7.14 -5.68 8.26
N LEU A 112 -7.93 -6.07 7.26
CA LEU A 112 -9.07 -6.96 7.46
C LEU A 112 -8.60 -8.34 7.97
N SER A 113 -7.57 -8.94 7.35
CA SER A 113 -6.99 -10.21 7.80
C SER A 113 -6.42 -10.07 9.23
N LEU A 114 -5.50 -9.13 9.46
CA LEU A 114 -4.93 -8.89 10.79
C LEU A 114 -6.00 -8.65 11.86
N GLY A 115 -7.01 -7.85 11.52
CA GLY A 115 -8.12 -7.56 12.41
C GLY A 115 -8.98 -8.78 12.74
N LEU A 116 -9.31 -9.62 11.75
CA LEU A 116 -10.01 -10.89 11.97
C LEU A 116 -9.18 -11.87 12.81
N PHE A 117 -7.87 -11.90 12.59
CA PHE A 117 -6.93 -12.68 13.41
C PHE A 117 -6.98 -12.25 14.88
N PHE A 118 -6.88 -10.95 15.15
CA PHE A 118 -6.96 -10.41 16.51
C PHE A 118 -8.32 -10.68 17.16
N LEU A 119 -9.41 -10.53 16.40
CA LEU A 119 -10.75 -10.78 16.89
C LEU A 119 -10.96 -12.25 17.33
N ARG A 120 -10.23 -13.19 16.72
CA ARG A 120 -10.25 -14.60 17.12
C ARG A 120 -9.52 -14.86 18.43
N ILE A 121 -8.44 -14.12 18.71
CA ILE A 121 -7.63 -14.28 19.92
C ILE A 121 -8.27 -13.57 21.11
N ILE A 122 -8.82 -12.39 20.88
CA ILE A 122 -9.35 -11.54 21.95
C ILE A 122 -10.78 -11.95 22.28
N THR A 123 -10.99 -12.23 23.56
CA THR A 123 -12.29 -12.60 24.14
C THR A 123 -13.03 -11.40 24.74
N GLU A 124 -12.30 -10.36 25.15
CA GLU A 124 -12.85 -9.16 25.79
C GLU A 124 -13.75 -8.35 24.85
N ARG A 125 -14.99 -8.08 25.29
CA ARG A 125 -16.04 -7.47 24.46
C ARG A 125 -15.70 -6.05 24.02
N TRP A 126 -15.17 -5.24 24.94
CA TRP A 126 -14.77 -3.84 24.64
C TRP A 126 -13.68 -3.80 23.56
N GLN A 127 -12.67 -4.67 23.67
CA GLN A 127 -11.57 -4.75 22.70
C GLN A 127 -12.03 -5.23 21.34
N ARG A 128 -12.93 -6.23 21.31
CA ARG A 128 -13.56 -6.70 20.06
C ARG A 128 -14.34 -5.59 19.36
N ASN A 129 -15.11 -4.79 20.12
CA ASN A 129 -15.85 -3.67 19.54
C ASN A 129 -14.92 -2.61 18.93
N VAL A 130 -13.81 -2.29 19.59
CA VAL A 130 -12.80 -1.36 19.04
C VAL A 130 -12.23 -1.88 17.73
N ILE A 131 -11.88 -3.18 17.66
CA ILE A 131 -11.39 -3.79 16.42
C ILE A 131 -12.46 -3.74 15.33
N TYR A 132 -13.71 -4.12 15.63
CA TYR A 132 -14.79 -4.12 14.63
C TYR A 132 -15.04 -2.73 14.05
N VAL A 133 -15.22 -1.74 14.92
CA VAL A 133 -15.43 -0.34 14.50
C VAL A 133 -14.24 0.16 13.71
N GLY A 134 -13.02 -0.18 14.15
CA GLY A 134 -11.81 0.26 13.49
C GLY A 134 -11.64 -0.33 12.08
N ILE A 135 -11.79 -1.64 11.93
CA ILE A 135 -11.76 -2.30 10.62
C ILE A 135 -12.84 -1.72 9.71
N LEU A 136 -14.06 -1.51 10.24
CA LEU A 136 -15.18 -0.99 9.46
C LEU A 136 -14.86 0.40 8.91
N ILE A 137 -14.39 1.33 9.76
CA ILE A 137 -14.03 2.70 9.34
C ILE A 137 -12.91 2.66 8.31
N ASN A 138 -11.85 1.89 8.57
CA ASN A 138 -10.70 1.82 7.68
C ASN A 138 -11.05 1.21 6.31
N THR A 139 -11.90 0.18 6.31
CA THR A 139 -12.37 -0.48 5.09
C THR A 139 -13.27 0.43 4.28
N LEU A 140 -14.23 1.10 4.92
CA LEU A 140 -15.13 2.05 4.24
C LEU A 140 -14.32 3.19 3.60
N TYR A 141 -13.43 3.82 4.37
CA TYR A 141 -12.62 4.92 3.87
C TYR A 141 -11.65 4.46 2.77
N GLY A 142 -11.05 3.28 2.93
CA GLY A 142 -10.17 2.69 1.92
C GLY A 142 -10.89 2.38 0.61
N ILE A 143 -12.12 1.86 0.65
CA ILE A 143 -12.93 1.61 -0.56
C ILE A 143 -13.26 2.94 -1.25
N THR A 144 -13.61 3.98 -0.49
CA THR A 144 -13.83 5.32 -1.05
C THR A 144 -12.55 5.86 -1.72
N TYR A 145 -11.40 5.75 -1.06
CA TYR A 145 -10.11 6.18 -1.61
C TYR A 145 -9.71 5.38 -2.87
N PHE A 146 -9.94 4.07 -2.87
CA PHE A 146 -9.75 3.22 -4.05
C PHE A 146 -10.63 3.69 -5.23
N GLY A 147 -11.90 3.99 -4.96
CA GLY A 147 -12.82 4.51 -5.96
C GLY A 147 -12.38 5.85 -6.53
N LEU A 148 -11.91 6.77 -5.67
CA LEU A 148 -11.36 8.06 -6.08
C LEU A 148 -10.12 7.91 -6.96
N CYS A 149 -9.19 7.01 -6.60
CA CYS A 149 -7.98 6.76 -7.38
C CYS A 149 -8.29 6.12 -8.74
N THR A 150 -9.19 5.14 -8.77
CA THR A 150 -9.46 4.32 -9.96
C THR A 150 -10.41 5.00 -10.93
N PHE A 151 -11.47 5.65 -10.43
CA PHE A 151 -12.53 6.25 -11.25
C PHE A 151 -12.44 7.78 -11.36
N GLY A 152 -11.54 8.44 -10.61
CA GLY A 152 -11.44 9.91 -10.56
C GLY A 152 -11.15 10.61 -11.89
N CYS A 153 -10.68 9.89 -12.91
CA CYS A 153 -10.39 10.43 -14.25
C CYS A 153 -11.17 9.68 -15.36
N GLY A 154 -12.13 8.82 -14.98
CA GLY A 154 -12.91 7.98 -15.90
C GLY A 154 -12.20 6.71 -16.35
N HIS A 155 -12.47 6.24 -17.57
CA HIS A 155 -12.00 4.95 -18.08
C HIS A 155 -10.47 4.92 -18.30
N PRO A 156 -9.74 3.88 -17.84
CA PRO A 156 -8.27 3.81 -17.85
C PRO A 156 -7.65 3.84 -19.26
N ALA A 157 -8.41 3.47 -20.30
CA ALA A 157 -7.95 3.50 -21.69
C ALA A 157 -7.79 4.93 -22.28
N LYS A 158 -8.39 5.96 -21.67
CA LYS A 158 -8.35 7.36 -22.14
C LYS A 158 -7.78 8.33 -21.09
N TYR A 159 -7.03 7.81 -20.12
CA TYR A 159 -6.56 8.57 -18.96
C TYR A 159 -5.72 9.80 -19.36
N LEU A 160 -4.73 9.61 -20.25
CA LEU A 160 -3.87 10.70 -20.71
C LEU A 160 -4.64 11.78 -21.49
N LEU A 161 -5.63 11.39 -22.30
CA LEU A 161 -6.49 12.33 -23.03
C LEU A 161 -7.35 13.17 -22.07
N ARG A 162 -7.88 12.55 -21.01
CA ARG A 162 -8.76 13.22 -20.04
C ARG A 162 -8.00 14.12 -19.06
N ILE A 163 -6.75 13.77 -18.73
CA ILE A 163 -5.84 14.67 -18.02
C ILE A 163 -5.63 15.93 -18.85
N THR A 164 -5.30 15.80 -20.14
CA THR A 164 -5.08 16.96 -21.03
C THR A 164 -6.35 17.80 -21.20
N LEU A 165 -7.53 17.17 -21.15
CA LEU A 165 -8.83 17.85 -21.22
C LEU A 165 -9.33 18.42 -19.87
N LYS A 166 -8.54 18.32 -18.77
CA LYS A 166 -8.93 18.74 -17.40
C LYS A 166 -10.27 18.16 -16.92
N GLN A 167 -10.67 16.99 -17.42
CA GLN A 167 -11.94 16.35 -17.06
C GLN A 167 -11.82 15.43 -15.83
N CYS A 168 -10.69 15.47 -15.15
CA CYS A 168 -10.39 14.62 -14.02
C CYS A 168 -10.60 15.36 -12.71
N ILE A 169 -10.97 14.63 -11.66
CA ILE A 169 -11.07 15.17 -10.31
C ILE A 169 -9.75 15.86 -9.95
N SER A 170 -9.84 17.00 -9.28
CA SER A 170 -8.66 17.78 -8.92
C SER A 170 -7.80 17.00 -7.92
N ILE A 171 -6.60 16.61 -8.37
CA ILE A 171 -5.63 15.85 -7.55
C ILE A 171 -5.34 16.62 -6.27
N ASP A 172 -5.07 17.92 -6.38
CA ASP A 172 -4.64 18.76 -5.26
C ASP A 172 -5.74 19.01 -4.22
N ARG A 173 -7.00 19.14 -4.66
CA ARG A 173 -8.12 19.47 -3.75
C ARG A 173 -8.84 18.25 -3.21
N VAL A 174 -8.74 17.09 -3.87
CA VAL A 174 -9.54 15.90 -3.50
C VAL A 174 -8.64 14.72 -3.17
N ILE A 175 -7.72 14.34 -4.07
CA ILE A 175 -6.93 13.10 -3.91
C ILE A 175 -5.86 13.25 -2.83
N ILE A 176 -5.14 14.37 -2.80
CA ILE A 176 -4.12 14.67 -1.78
C ILE A 176 -4.73 14.66 -0.36
N PRO A 177 -5.78 15.45 -0.04
CA PRO A 177 -6.37 15.44 1.29
C PRO A 177 -6.99 14.08 1.64
N ALA A 178 -7.62 13.38 0.68
CA ALA A 178 -8.14 12.03 0.93
C ALA A 178 -7.02 11.04 1.26
N SER A 179 -5.86 11.15 0.60
CA SER A 179 -4.69 10.32 0.90
C SER A 179 -4.16 10.57 2.31
N TYR A 180 -4.12 11.83 2.77
CA TYR A 180 -3.73 12.18 4.14
C TYR A 180 -4.63 11.53 5.17
N VAL A 181 -5.95 11.63 4.98
CA VAL A 181 -6.93 11.05 5.90
C VAL A 181 -6.87 9.51 5.87
N PHE A 182 -6.72 8.91 4.69
CA PHE A 182 -6.53 7.45 4.56
C PHE A 182 -5.27 6.98 5.31
N THR A 183 -4.17 7.72 5.17
CA THR A 183 -2.91 7.42 5.88
C THR A 183 -3.07 7.55 7.38
N GLY A 184 -3.78 8.59 7.84
CA GLY A 184 -4.07 8.81 9.26
C GLY A 184 -4.89 7.68 9.86
N PHE A 185 -6.00 7.27 9.22
CA PHE A 185 -6.80 6.14 9.69
C PHE A 185 -6.02 4.84 9.70
N ASN A 186 -5.21 4.60 8.66
CA ASN A 186 -4.35 3.43 8.63
C ASN A 186 -3.37 3.45 9.81
N ALA A 187 -2.65 4.55 10.03
CA ALA A 187 -1.73 4.66 11.15
C ALA A 187 -2.43 4.38 12.48
N VAL A 188 -3.59 5.02 12.74
CA VAL A 188 -4.37 4.80 13.96
C VAL A 188 -4.74 3.32 14.14
N MET A 189 -5.15 2.62 13.07
CA MET A 189 -5.40 1.18 13.15
C MET A 189 -4.17 0.37 13.53
N ASP A 190 -2.99 0.71 13.02
CA ASP A 190 -1.76 -0.02 13.32
C ASP A 190 -1.38 0.13 14.80
N TRP A 191 -1.54 1.34 15.37
CA TRP A 191 -1.36 1.57 16.81
C TRP A 191 -2.39 0.82 17.65
N ILE A 192 -3.67 0.81 17.26
CA ILE A 192 -4.72 0.07 17.95
C ILE A 192 -4.39 -1.43 17.95
N MET A 193 -4.06 -2.00 16.79
CA MET A 193 -3.73 -3.42 16.66
C MET A 193 -2.43 -3.81 17.36
N ALA A 194 -1.44 -2.90 17.42
CA ALA A 194 -0.19 -3.13 18.15
C ALA A 194 -0.37 -3.08 19.68
N LEU A 195 -1.19 -2.16 20.19
CA LEU A 195 -1.39 -1.96 21.63
C LEU A 195 -2.36 -2.97 22.26
N LEU A 196 -3.38 -3.39 21.51
CA LEU A 196 -4.39 -4.32 22.01
C LEU A 196 -3.82 -5.61 22.65
N PRO A 197 -2.95 -6.39 21.99
CA PRO A 197 -2.43 -7.62 22.57
C PRO A 197 -1.57 -7.38 23.82
N ILE A 198 -0.98 -6.20 23.99
CA ILE A 198 -0.17 -5.89 25.17
C ILE A 198 -1.05 -5.82 26.40
N THR A 199 -2.20 -5.15 26.28
CA THR A 199 -3.14 -5.00 27.39
C THR A 199 -3.73 -6.33 27.84
N THR A 200 -3.93 -7.29 26.91
CA THR A 200 -4.39 -8.64 27.26
C THR A 200 -3.26 -9.48 27.88
N ILE A 201 -2.05 -9.38 27.34
CA ILE A 201 -0.88 -10.14 27.82
C ILE A 201 -0.40 -9.69 29.21
N TRP A 202 -0.59 -8.41 29.55
CA TRP A 202 -0.23 -7.90 30.88
C TRP A 202 -1.06 -8.53 32.00
N HIS A 203 -2.33 -8.85 31.73
CA HIS A 203 -3.23 -9.45 32.70
C HIS A 203 -3.18 -10.98 32.73
N LEU A 204 -2.62 -11.64 31.70
CA LEU A 204 -2.54 -13.11 31.62
C LEU A 204 -1.10 -13.63 31.84
N ASN A 205 -0.98 -14.69 32.64
CA ASN A 205 0.26 -15.46 32.81
C ASN A 205 0.60 -16.30 31.56
N MET A 206 0.94 -15.63 30.45
CA MET A 206 1.36 -16.29 29.22
C MET A 206 2.85 -16.71 29.26
N PRO A 207 3.22 -17.81 28.59
CA PRO A 207 4.61 -18.25 28.48
C PRO A 207 5.49 -17.20 27.77
N LYS A 208 6.77 -17.13 28.16
CA LYS A 208 7.72 -16.11 27.71
C LYS A 208 7.83 -16.01 26.18
N MET A 209 7.69 -17.13 25.47
CA MET A 209 7.71 -17.17 24.00
C MET A 209 6.55 -16.40 23.35
N THR A 210 5.33 -16.51 23.88
CA THR A 210 4.17 -15.78 23.36
C THR A 210 4.31 -14.28 23.62
N LYS A 211 4.89 -13.90 24.77
CA LYS A 211 5.22 -12.49 25.06
C LYS A 211 6.23 -11.93 24.07
N PHE A 212 7.27 -12.69 23.74
CA PHE A 212 8.27 -12.29 22.74
C PHE A 212 7.63 -11.99 21.37
N TRP A 213 6.80 -12.92 20.84
CA TRP A 213 6.13 -12.70 19.56
C TRP A 213 5.20 -11.49 19.57
N ALA A 214 4.52 -11.22 20.68
CA ALA A 214 3.68 -10.03 20.81
C ALA A 214 4.48 -8.72 20.76
N TYR A 215 5.62 -8.65 21.47
CA TYR A 215 6.51 -7.49 21.37
C TYR A 215 7.07 -7.31 19.96
N SER A 216 7.43 -8.41 19.27
CA SER A 216 7.88 -8.34 17.87
C SER A 216 6.81 -7.78 16.94
N LEU A 217 5.54 -8.18 17.11
CA LEU A 217 4.41 -7.64 16.33
C LEU A 217 4.20 -6.15 16.58
N MET A 218 4.37 -5.69 17.83
CA MET A 218 4.27 -4.28 18.18
C MET A 218 5.35 -3.44 17.49
N VAL A 219 6.60 -3.90 17.49
CA VAL A 219 7.69 -3.21 16.78
C VAL A 219 7.41 -3.15 15.28
N LEU A 220 6.95 -4.26 14.68
CA LEU A 220 6.58 -4.30 13.26
C LEU A 220 5.46 -3.31 12.93
N GLY A 221 4.36 -3.31 13.69
CA GLY A 221 3.25 -2.37 13.49
C GLY A 221 3.67 -0.90 13.67
N GLY A 222 4.52 -0.63 14.65
CA GLY A 222 5.10 0.71 14.86
C GLY A 222 5.97 1.16 13.69
N THR A 223 6.83 0.28 13.17
CA THR A 223 7.65 0.60 12.00
C THR A 223 6.81 0.85 10.75
N GLY A 224 5.75 0.07 10.52
CA GLY A 224 4.81 0.28 9.42
C GLY A 224 4.16 1.68 9.49
N SER A 225 3.68 2.06 10.67
CA SER A 225 3.07 3.39 10.89
C SER A 225 4.06 4.55 10.62
N ILE A 226 5.33 4.40 11.02
CA ILE A 226 6.37 5.40 10.74
C ILE A 226 6.60 5.54 9.23
N VAL A 227 6.64 4.42 8.50
CA VAL A 227 6.77 4.42 7.03
C VAL A 227 5.58 5.11 6.38
N SER A 228 4.35 4.86 6.85
CA SER A 228 3.14 5.55 6.38
C SER A 228 3.21 7.07 6.58
N LEU A 229 3.69 7.52 7.75
CA LEU A 229 3.85 8.95 8.04
C LEU A 229 4.90 9.60 7.14
N ILE A 230 6.03 8.93 6.92
CA ILE A 230 7.06 9.39 5.97
C ILE A 230 6.48 9.50 4.56
N ARG A 231 5.70 8.50 4.12
CA ARG A 231 5.01 8.53 2.81
C ARG A 231 4.08 9.75 2.69
N SER A 232 3.35 10.09 3.74
CA SER A 232 2.44 11.24 3.75
C SER A 232 3.17 12.57 3.48
N ALA A 233 4.43 12.71 3.88
CA ALA A 233 5.23 13.89 3.56
C ALA A 233 5.52 14.01 2.06
N PHE A 234 5.66 12.88 1.35
CA PHE A 234 5.91 12.84 -0.09
C PHE A 234 4.64 12.96 -0.94
N VAL A 235 3.44 12.81 -0.35
CA VAL A 235 2.16 12.95 -1.08
C VAL A 235 1.98 14.37 -1.65
N LYS A 236 2.42 15.42 -0.94
CA LYS A 236 2.41 16.80 -1.48
C LYS A 236 3.24 16.97 -2.75
N SER A 237 4.22 16.09 -2.98
CA SER A 237 5.05 16.11 -4.18
C SER A 237 4.37 15.51 -5.43
N LEU A 238 3.06 15.22 -5.36
CA LEU A 238 2.22 14.86 -6.50
C LEU A 238 1.81 16.09 -7.34
N GLU A 239 2.10 17.32 -6.89
CA GLU A 239 1.97 18.51 -7.73
C GLU A 239 2.93 18.43 -8.93
N PRO A 240 2.52 18.87 -10.13
CA PRO A 240 3.33 18.81 -11.34
C PRO A 240 4.54 19.75 -11.24
N ASP A 241 5.63 19.24 -10.68
CA ASP A 241 6.93 19.90 -10.56
C ASP A 241 8.00 19.18 -11.41
N VAL A 242 9.13 19.85 -11.68
CA VAL A 242 10.28 19.27 -12.41
C VAL A 242 10.82 17.98 -11.77
N ASN A 243 10.54 17.77 -10.48
CA ASN A 243 10.90 16.58 -9.72
C ASN A 243 9.77 15.54 -9.56
N PHE A 244 8.61 15.73 -10.21
CA PHE A 244 7.40 14.91 -10.04
C PHE A 244 7.74 13.41 -10.05
N PHE A 245 8.38 12.92 -11.12
CA PHE A 245 8.71 11.50 -11.25
C PHE A 245 9.73 10.96 -10.25
N LYS A 246 10.67 11.79 -9.76
CA LYS A 246 11.64 11.40 -8.74
C LYS A 246 10.93 11.22 -7.40
N ASN A 247 10.01 12.13 -7.08
CA ASN A 247 9.24 12.07 -5.85
C ASN A 247 8.16 10.99 -5.89
N THR A 248 7.50 10.79 -7.04
CA THR A 248 6.61 9.64 -7.27
C THR A 248 7.35 8.30 -7.13
N GLY A 249 8.60 8.20 -7.59
CA GLY A 249 9.42 7.01 -7.41
C GLY A 249 9.70 6.70 -5.93
N LYS A 250 10.01 7.73 -5.13
CA LYS A 250 10.14 7.58 -3.67
C LYS A 250 8.82 7.21 -3.01
N LEU A 251 7.72 7.82 -3.43
CA LEU A 251 6.39 7.50 -2.92
C LEU A 251 6.03 6.03 -3.21
N ALA A 252 6.29 5.54 -4.42
CA ALA A 252 6.08 4.15 -4.79
C ALA A 252 6.95 3.20 -3.95
N PHE A 253 8.21 3.58 -3.68
CA PHE A 253 9.10 2.81 -2.81
C PHE A 253 8.55 2.68 -1.38
N TYR A 254 8.12 3.78 -0.76
CA TYR A 254 7.54 3.73 0.59
C TYR A 254 6.19 3.01 0.62
N SER A 255 5.33 3.20 -0.39
CA SER A 255 4.08 2.44 -0.53
C SER A 255 4.30 0.93 -0.68
N HIS A 256 5.49 0.51 -1.13
CA HIS A 256 5.82 -0.88 -1.32
C HIS A 256 6.35 -1.55 -0.05
N ILE A 257 6.98 -0.78 0.84
CA ILE A 257 7.55 -1.26 2.12
C ILE A 257 6.52 -1.21 3.26
N GLU A 258 5.54 -0.31 3.17
CA GLU A 258 4.52 -0.08 4.18
C GLU A 258 3.62 -1.30 4.49
N PRO A 259 2.97 -1.95 3.50
CA PRO A 259 2.12 -3.13 3.73
C PRO A 259 2.91 -4.41 4.02
#